data_AF-A0ABD5MYM5-F1
#
_entry.id   AF-A0ABD5MYM5-F1
#
_cell.length_a   1.000
_cell.length_b   1.000
_cell.length_c   1.000
_cell.angle_alpha   90.00
_cell.angle_beta   90.00
_cell.angle_gamma   90.00
#
_symmetry.space_group_name_H-M   'P 1'
#
loop_
_entity.id
_entity.type
_entity.pdbx_description
1 polymer ?
#
loop_
_entity_poly.entity_id
_entity_poly.type
_entity_poly.pdbx_seq_one_letter_code
_entity_poly.pdbx_strand_id
1 'polypeptide(L)'
;MKMEGMKKKLFVSPETILKFLISDDDKTDTLIICNSSEVDLVTDSYTLYEAIGCIKQYDKFKVNKLTKLLEVVELLPKKKGEHVLTHERVDEIRSKALGGVSNDR
;
A
#
# COMPACT_ATOMS: atom_id res chain seq x y z
N MET A 1 18.66 -30.76 1.92
CA MET A 1 18.28 -29.36 2.22
C MET A 1 18.08 -28.64 0.90
N LYS A 2 16.85 -28.22 0.57
CA LYS A 2 16.64 -27.29 -0.54
C LYS A 2 17.13 -25.92 -0.07
N MET A 3 18.05 -25.30 -0.79
CA MET A 3 18.33 -23.88 -0.59
C MET A 3 17.08 -23.14 -1.07
N GLU A 4 16.30 -22.58 -0.15
CA GLU A 4 15.30 -21.59 -0.51
C GLU A 4 16.04 -20.42 -1.15
N GLY A 5 15.85 -20.23 -2.46
CA GLY A 5 16.37 -19.04 -3.13
C GLY A 5 15.81 -17.81 -2.41
N MET A 6 16.67 -16.84 -2.09
CA MET A 6 16.23 -15.60 -1.44
C MET A 6 15.16 -14.94 -2.31
N LYS A 7 13.90 -15.00 -1.85
CA LYS A 7 12.81 -14.27 -2.49
C LYS A 7 13.12 -12.79 -2.45
N LYS A 8 12.79 -12.08 -3.52
CA LYS A 8 13.03 -10.65 -3.61
C LYS A 8 12.04 -9.94 -2.69
N LYS A 9 12.53 -9.12 -1.76
CA LYS A 9 11.63 -8.27 -0.96
C LYS A 9 11.13 -7.11 -1.81
N LEU A 10 9.80 -6.94 -1.90
CA LEU A 10 9.17 -5.83 -2.59
C LEU A 10 8.47 -4.93 -1.55
N PHE A 11 8.92 -3.69 -1.44
CA PHE A 11 8.31 -2.74 -0.52
C PHE A 11 7.02 -2.17 -1.12
N VAL A 12 5.89 -2.32 -0.42
CA VAL A 12 4.58 -1.80 -0.83
C VAL A 12 4.44 -0.37 -0.33
N SER A 13 4.30 0.57 -1.28
CA SER A 13 4.21 2.01 -1.01
C SER A 13 2.82 2.44 -0.50
N PRO A 14 2.70 3.60 0.18
CA PRO A 14 1.43 4.02 0.77
C PRO A 14 0.35 4.28 -0.29
N GLU A 15 0.71 4.79 -1.48
CA GLU A 15 -0.23 4.97 -2.58
C GLU A 15 -0.75 3.65 -3.16
N THR A 16 0.09 2.61 -3.18
CA THR A 16 -0.32 1.26 -3.62
C THR A 16 -1.29 0.65 -2.62
N ILE A 17 -0.99 0.78 -1.33
CA ILE A 17 -1.89 0.34 -0.25
C ILE A 17 -3.22 1.10 -0.33
N LEU A 18 -3.18 2.43 -0.43
CA LEU A 18 -4.40 3.23 -0.53
C LEU A 18 -5.27 2.79 -1.70
N LYS A 19 -4.66 2.68 -2.91
CA LYS A 19 -5.35 2.23 -4.12
C LYS A 19 -6.00 0.87 -3.91
N PHE A 20 -5.27 -0.09 -3.35
CA PHE A 20 -5.81 -1.41 -3.02
C PHE A 20 -7.03 -1.33 -2.09
N LEU A 21 -6.96 -0.50 -1.04
CA LEU A 21 -8.01 -0.41 -0.04
C LEU A 21 -9.31 0.26 -0.52
N ILE A 22 -9.26 1.11 -1.55
CA ILE A 22 -10.39 1.94 -1.97
C ILE A 22 -10.87 1.70 -3.42
N SER A 23 -10.11 1.01 -4.27
CA SER A 23 -10.47 0.72 -5.66
C SER A 23 -10.48 -0.78 -5.99
N ASP A 24 -10.94 -1.14 -7.18
CA ASP A 24 -10.83 -2.49 -7.78
C ASP A 24 -9.92 -2.38 -8.99
N ASP A 25 -8.63 -2.21 -8.73
CA ASP A 25 -7.61 -2.11 -9.77
C ASP A 25 -6.95 -3.47 -9.95
N ASP A 26 -7.28 -4.17 -11.04
CA ASP A 26 -6.85 -5.56 -11.29
C ASP A 26 -5.35 -5.75 -11.13
N LYS A 27 -4.53 -4.77 -11.52
CA LYS A 27 -3.06 -4.84 -11.38
C LYS A 27 -2.64 -4.84 -9.92
N THR A 28 -3.16 -3.91 -9.12
CA THR A 28 -2.86 -3.81 -7.69
C THR A 28 -3.42 -5.00 -6.93
N ASP A 29 -4.62 -5.44 -7.29
CA ASP A 29 -5.27 -6.61 -6.69
C ASP A 29 -4.47 -7.88 -6.98
N THR A 30 -4.01 -8.06 -8.22
CA THR A 30 -3.14 -9.20 -8.58
C THR A 30 -1.83 -9.16 -7.82
N LEU A 31 -1.17 -7.99 -7.73
CA LEU A 31 0.09 -7.83 -7.01
C LEU A 31 -0.02 -8.29 -5.55
N ILE A 32 -1.07 -7.87 -4.85
CA ILE A 32 -1.21 -8.09 -3.41
C ILE A 32 -1.86 -9.45 -3.12
N ILE A 33 -2.94 -9.81 -3.82
CA ILE A 33 -3.72 -11.02 -3.52
C ILE A 33 -3.00 -12.26 -4.02
N CYS A 34 -2.50 -12.24 -5.26
CA CYS A 34 -1.91 -13.41 -5.88
C CYS A 34 -0.48 -13.69 -5.43
N ASN A 35 0.15 -12.74 -4.72
CA ASN A 35 1.47 -12.81 -4.07
C ASN A 35 2.39 -13.87 -4.70
N SER A 36 3.18 -13.49 -5.72
CA SER A 36 3.97 -14.47 -6.45
C SER A 36 4.95 -15.20 -5.52
N SER A 37 5.21 -16.48 -5.79
CA SER A 37 6.18 -17.27 -5.01
C SER A 37 7.61 -16.71 -5.05
N GLU A 38 7.87 -15.68 -5.86
CA GLU A 38 9.19 -15.10 -6.11
C GLU A 38 9.43 -13.80 -5.32
N VAL A 39 8.37 -13.16 -4.81
CA VAL A 39 8.44 -11.90 -4.06
C VAL A 39 7.79 -12.04 -2.69
N ASP A 40 8.46 -11.50 -1.68
CA ASP A 40 7.86 -11.26 -0.37
C ASP A 40 7.48 -9.78 -0.29
N LEU A 41 6.20 -9.50 -0.11
CA LEU A 41 5.71 -8.14 0.07
C LEU A 41 6.06 -7.67 1.49
N VAL A 42 6.60 -6.46 1.59
CA VAL A 42 7.02 -5.87 2.87
C VAL A 42 6.50 -4.43 2.95
N THR A 43 6.07 -3.99 4.11
CA THR A 43 5.80 -2.56 4.37
C THR A 43 6.16 -2.25 5.82
N ASP A 44 6.11 -0.98 6.23
CA ASP A 44 6.23 -0.62 7.64
C ASP A 44 4.92 -0.03 8.19
N SER A 45 4.79 -0.07 9.51
CA SER A 45 3.59 0.43 10.20
C SER A 45 3.29 1.91 9.91
N TYR A 46 4.30 2.71 9.53
CA TYR A 46 4.10 4.11 9.15
C TYR A 46 3.50 4.24 7.76
N THR A 47 4.00 3.48 6.81
CA THR A 47 3.46 3.41 5.44
C THR A 47 2.00 2.97 5.45
N LEU A 48 1.67 1.99 6.29
CA LEU A 48 0.28 1.58 6.51
C LEU A 48 -0.55 2.70 7.16
N TYR A 49 -0.01 3.39 8.16
CA TYR A 49 -0.65 4.56 8.79
C TYR A 49 -0.91 5.69 7.78
N GLU A 50 0.06 6.04 6.93
CA GLU A 50 -0.09 7.06 5.89
C GLU A 50 -1.22 6.69 4.93
N ALA A 51 -1.25 5.43 4.45
CA ALA A 51 -2.28 4.96 3.54
C ALA A 51 -3.68 5.01 4.17
N ILE A 52 -3.84 4.51 5.40
CA ILE A 52 -5.13 4.54 6.12
C ILE A 52 -5.57 5.98 6.39
N GLY A 53 -4.65 6.86 6.80
CA GLY A 53 -4.91 8.27 7.07
C GLY A 53 -5.32 9.07 5.83
N CYS A 54 -5.06 8.55 4.63
CA CYS A 54 -5.49 9.16 3.38
C CYS A 54 -6.94 8.83 3.00
N ILE A 55 -7.59 7.85 3.64
CA ILE A 55 -8.97 7.42 3.32
C ILE A 55 -9.95 8.53 3.70
N LYS A 56 -10.86 8.85 2.78
CA LYS A 56 -11.93 9.85 2.96
C LYS A 56 -13.27 9.17 3.13
N GLN A 57 -14.25 9.87 3.71
CA GLN A 57 -15.59 9.33 3.98
C GLN A 57 -16.33 8.83 2.72
N TYR A 58 -16.03 9.42 1.56
CA TYR A 58 -16.62 9.04 0.28
C TYR A 58 -15.88 7.90 -0.42
N ASP A 59 -14.71 7.48 0.08
CA ASP A 59 -13.97 6.36 -0.49
C ASP A 59 -14.69 5.05 -0.13
N LYS A 60 -14.79 4.13 -1.09
CA LYS A 60 -15.36 2.79 -0.87
C LYS A 60 -14.32 1.89 -0.19
N PHE A 61 -14.04 2.15 1.09
CA PHE A 61 -13.08 1.38 1.86
C PHE A 61 -13.49 -0.10 1.98
N LYS A 62 -12.56 -1.00 1.67
CA LYS A 62 -12.78 -2.45 1.63
C LYS A 62 -12.02 -3.14 2.76
N VAL A 63 -12.71 -3.39 3.89
CA VAL A 63 -12.11 -4.01 5.08
C VAL A 63 -11.51 -5.40 4.79
N ASN A 64 -12.14 -6.17 3.92
CA ASN A 64 -11.63 -7.48 3.47
C ASN A 64 -10.27 -7.36 2.76
N LYS A 65 -10.05 -6.28 2.00
CA LYS A 65 -8.74 -6.00 1.40
C LYS A 65 -7.72 -5.60 2.45
N LEU A 66 -8.09 -4.84 3.47
CA LEU A 66 -7.18 -4.58 4.60
C LEU A 66 -6.75 -5.88 5.31
N THR A 67 -7.70 -6.77 5.61
CA THR A 67 -7.39 -8.08 6.19
C THR A 67 -6.42 -8.84 5.29
N LYS A 68 -6.70 -8.91 3.98
CA LYS A 68 -5.83 -9.62 3.04
C LYS A 68 -4.43 -9.03 2.96
N LEU A 69 -4.30 -7.70 2.98
CA LEU A 69 -3.01 -7.01 3.00
C LEU A 69 -2.18 -7.44 4.23
N LEU A 70 -2.81 -7.46 5.41
CA LEU A 70 -2.14 -7.83 6.66
C LEU A 70 -1.77 -9.32 6.73
N GLU A 71 -2.46 -10.18 5.98
CA GLU A 71 -2.10 -11.61 5.86
C GLU A 71 -0.86 -11.84 4.99
N VAL A 72 -0.66 -11.03 3.94
CA VAL A 72 0.34 -11.31 2.90
C VAL A 72 1.59 -10.44 2.98
N VAL A 73 1.51 -9.28 3.64
CA VAL A 73 2.63 -8.34 3.76
C VAL A 73 3.36 -8.53 5.08
N GLU A 74 4.67 -8.67 5.04
CA GLU A 74 5.53 -8.56 6.22
C GLU A 74 5.49 -7.11 6.73
N LEU A 75 4.88 -6.91 7.90
CA LEU A 75 4.78 -5.60 8.53
C LEU A 75 5.97 -5.34 9.44
N LEU A 76 6.85 -4.43 9.03
CA LEU A 76 7.99 -3.99 9.81
C LEU A 76 7.59 -2.92 10.83
N PRO A 77 8.29 -2.87 11.98
CA PRO A 77 8.08 -1.82 12.96
C PRO A 77 8.47 -0.45 12.37
N LYS A 78 7.78 0.57 12.87
CA LYS A 78 8.02 1.99 12.60
C LYS A 78 9.51 2.34 12.72
N LYS A 79 10.07 3.09 11.77
CA LYS A 79 11.43 3.63 11.91
C LYS A 79 11.38 4.89 12.78
N LYS A 80 12.42 5.10 13.59
CA LYS A 80 12.50 6.30 14.45
C LYS A 80 12.57 7.57 13.59
N GLY A 81 11.84 8.61 14.00
CA GLY A 81 11.95 9.96 13.42
C GLY A 81 10.87 10.35 12.40
N GLU A 82 9.85 9.52 12.20
CA GLU A 82 8.77 9.84 11.25
C GLU A 82 7.79 10.87 11.83
N HIS A 83 7.25 11.70 10.93
CA HIS A 83 6.47 12.89 11.26
C HIS A 83 4.96 12.61 11.32
N VAL A 84 4.20 13.61 11.78
CA VAL A 84 2.73 13.60 11.69
C VAL A 84 2.32 13.66 10.21
N LEU A 85 1.27 12.92 9.84
CA LEU A 85 0.71 12.97 8.50
C LEU A 85 0.13 14.36 8.21
N THR A 86 0.75 15.10 7.29
CA THR A 86 0.33 16.45 6.91
C THR A 86 -0.68 16.42 5.76
N HIS A 87 -1.38 17.53 5.54
CA HIS A 87 -2.31 17.66 4.42
C HIS A 87 -1.61 17.54 3.06
N GLU A 88 -0.44 18.16 2.92
CA GLU A 88 0.37 18.08 1.69
C GLU A 88 0.75 16.63 1.39
N ARG A 89 1.17 15.89 2.43
CA ARG A 89 1.51 14.48 2.29
C ARG A 89 0.31 13.62 1.89
N VAL A 90 -0.87 13.91 2.43
CA VAL A 90 -2.12 13.24 2.04
C VAL A 90 -2.42 13.49 0.57
N ASP A 91 -2.29 14.73 0.11
CA ASP A 91 -2.57 15.10 -1.28
C ASP A 91 -1.58 14.43 -2.25
N GLU A 92 -0.30 14.35 -1.90
CA GLU A 92 0.72 13.61 -2.66
C GLU A 92 0.36 12.12 -2.84
N ILE A 93 0.03 11.44 -1.73
CA ILE A 93 -0.30 10.00 -1.74
C ILE A 93 -1.56 9.77 -2.58
N ARG A 94 -2.61 10.59 -2.37
CA ARG A 94 -3.88 10.46 -3.10
C ARG A 94 -3.71 10.72 -4.59
N SER A 95 -2.93 11.73 -4.97
CA SER A 95 -2.63 12.04 -6.38
C SER A 95 -1.96 10.86 -7.09
N LYS A 96 -0.98 10.20 -6.43
CA LYS A 96 -0.32 9.01 -6.98
C LYS A 96 -1.25 7.80 -7.05
N ALA A 97 -2.10 7.59 -6.04
CA ALA A 97 -2.97 6.42 -5.96
C ALA A 97 -4.13 6.46 -6.97
N LEU A 98 -4.74 7.62 -7.17
CA LEU A 98 -5.95 7.79 -7.97
C LEU A 98 -5.68 8.28 -9.40
N GLY A 99 -4.41 8.54 -9.73
CA GLY A 99 -4.01 9.19 -10.97
C GLY A 99 -4.12 10.71 -10.80
N GLY A 100 -3.02 11.41 -11.06
CA GLY A 100 -3.06 12.86 -11.19
C GLY A 100 -4.06 13.22 -12.29
N VAL A 101 -4.96 14.16 -12.00
CA VAL A 101 -5.58 14.93 -13.08
C VAL A 101 -4.43 15.64 -13.79
N SER A 102 -4.00 15.10 -14.93
CA SER A 102 -3.28 15.89 -15.93
C SER A 102 -4.22 17.02 -16.29
N ASN A 103 -3.96 18.21 -15.74
CA ASN A 103 -4.67 19.41 -16.12
C ASN A 103 -4.13 19.83 -17.50
N ASP A 104 -4.52 19.11 -18.55
CA ASP A 104 -4.46 19.61 -19.92
C ASP A 104 -5.63 20.59 -20.07
N ARG A 105 -5.34 21.86 -19.79
CA ARG A 105 -6.12 23.02 -20.25
C ARG A 105 -5.17 24.10 -20.74
#